data_AF-A0A6A4VMJ4-F1
#
_entry.id   AF-A0A6A4VMJ4-F1
#
_cell.length_a   1.000
_cell.length_b   1.000
_cell.length_c   1.000
_cell.angle_alpha   90.00
_cell.angle_beta   90.00
_cell.angle_gamma   90.00
#
_symmetry.space_group_name_H-M   'P 1'
#
loop_
_entity.id
_entity.type
_entity.pdbx_description
1 polymer ?
#
loop_
_entity_poly.entity_id
_entity_poly.type
_entity_poly.pdbx_seq_one_letter_code
_entity_poly.pdbx_strand_id
1 'polypeptide(L)'
;MLPESESQEGAEGGLEMEVETGEIDALVSDLFTCAEERPSLVKPPIKVDVSINGQSVQMELDTGAAVSVCTYRRFKELWPDGDRLLQPSSRLLRTFSGEKLSVRGERVRERRGGGD
;
A
#
# COMPACT_ATOMS: atom_id res chain seq x y z
N MET A 1 -53.42 37.53 11.26
CA MET A 1 -53.03 36.17 11.68
C MET A 1 -51.88 35.72 10.80
N LEU A 2 -50.68 35.68 11.40
CA LEU A 2 -49.44 34.95 11.10
C LEU A 2 -48.19 35.84 11.37
N PRO A 3 -47.08 35.25 11.88
CA PRO A 3 -46.14 35.87 12.83
C PRO A 3 -44.68 36.03 12.31
N GLU A 4 -43.86 36.76 13.10
CA GLU A 4 -42.45 36.54 13.57
C GLU A 4 -41.54 35.54 12.78
N SER A 5 -40.21 35.65 12.62
CA SER A 5 -39.08 36.52 13.00
C SER A 5 -37.81 35.93 12.34
N GLU A 6 -36.76 36.76 12.12
CA GLU A 6 -35.29 36.45 12.20
C GLU A 6 -34.69 35.28 11.36
N SER A 7 -33.43 35.20 10.90
CA SER A 7 -32.18 35.95 11.04
C SER A 7 -31.19 35.49 9.92
N GLN A 8 -30.11 36.24 9.80
CA GLN A 8 -29.01 36.27 8.83
C GLN A 8 -28.01 35.09 8.89
N GLU A 9 -27.39 34.73 7.75
CA GLU A 9 -26.02 34.18 7.52
C GLU A 9 -26.02 33.46 6.15
N GLY A 10 -25.00 33.43 5.29
CA GLY A 10 -23.62 33.89 5.28
C GLY A 10 -23.08 33.53 3.89
N ALA A 11 -22.23 34.37 3.31
CA ALA A 11 -21.63 34.12 2.01
C ALA A 11 -20.50 33.09 2.13
N GLU A 12 -20.61 31.95 1.46
CA GLU A 12 -19.47 31.03 1.30
C GLU A 12 -19.18 30.90 -0.20
N GLY A 13 -18.25 31.74 -0.67
CA GLY A 13 -17.55 31.52 -1.92
C GLY A 13 -16.58 30.36 -1.73
N GLY A 14 -16.97 29.18 -2.19
CA GLY A 14 -16.04 28.09 -2.42
C GLY A 14 -15.34 28.30 -3.76
N LEU A 15 -14.03 28.54 -3.76
CA LEU A 15 -13.23 28.32 -4.97
C LEU A 15 -13.27 26.83 -5.27
N GLU A 16 -13.98 26.46 -6.34
CA GLU A 16 -13.91 25.13 -6.93
C GLU A 16 -12.53 25.00 -7.58
N MET A 17 -11.60 24.34 -6.88
CA MET A 17 -10.34 23.92 -7.47
C MET A 17 -10.62 22.64 -8.27
N GLU A 18 -10.81 22.79 -9.58
CA GLU A 18 -10.90 21.66 -10.49
C GLU A 18 -9.56 20.91 -10.47
N VAL A 19 -9.52 19.79 -9.75
CA VAL A 19 -8.42 18.84 -9.82
C VAL A 19 -8.70 17.97 -11.04
N GLU A 20 -7.83 18.00 -12.05
CA GLU A 20 -7.87 17.03 -13.15
C GLU A 20 -7.59 15.63 -12.58
N THR A 21 -8.64 14.89 -12.22
CA THR A 21 -8.57 13.55 -11.60
C THR A 21 -8.55 12.41 -12.62
N GLY A 22 -8.51 12.70 -13.92
CA GLY A 22 -8.83 11.73 -14.98
C GLY A 22 -8.05 10.42 -14.96
N GLU A 23 -6.77 10.43 -14.59
CA GLU A 23 -5.95 9.21 -14.52
C GLU A 23 -5.95 8.55 -13.14
N ILE A 24 -6.20 9.32 -12.07
CA ILE A 24 -6.20 8.80 -10.69
C ILE A 24 -7.55 8.13 -10.38
N ASP A 25 -8.66 8.68 -10.87
CA ASP A 25 -10.00 8.14 -10.63
C ASP A 25 -10.19 6.73 -11.18
N ALA A 26 -9.60 6.42 -12.34
CA ALA A 26 -9.69 5.09 -12.93
C ALA A 26 -8.98 4.04 -12.06
N LEU A 27 -7.80 4.36 -11.54
CA LEU A 27 -7.03 3.46 -10.66
C LEU A 27 -7.72 3.27 -9.30
N VAL A 28 -8.26 4.35 -8.75
CA VAL A 28 -8.98 4.33 -7.47
C VAL A 28 -10.30 3.56 -7.61
N SER A 29 -11.06 3.80 -8.69
CA SER A 29 -12.28 3.06 -9.00
C SER A 29 -12.03 1.55 -9.15
N ASP A 30 -10.95 1.16 -9.83
CA ASP A 30 -10.57 -0.26 -9.96
C ASP A 30 -10.13 -0.89 -8.64
N LEU A 31 -9.56 -0.11 -7.71
CA LEU A 31 -9.15 -0.58 -6.38
C LEU A 31 -10.35 -0.82 -5.45
N PHE A 32 -11.44 -0.05 -5.60
CA PHE A 32 -12.63 -0.13 -4.74
C PHE A 32 -13.81 -0.91 -5.33
N THR A 33 -13.73 -1.35 -6.59
CA THR A 33 -14.80 -2.16 -7.21
C THR A 33 -14.76 -3.61 -6.73
N CYS A 34 -15.43 -3.88 -5.60
CA CYS A 34 -15.81 -5.23 -5.21
C CYS A 34 -16.99 -5.69 -6.09
N ALA A 35 -16.71 -6.57 -7.05
CA ALA A 35 -17.62 -6.98 -8.12
C ALA A 35 -18.94 -7.63 -7.64
N GLU A 36 -20.09 -7.08 -8.07
CA GLU A 36 -21.41 -7.74 -7.98
C GLU A 36 -21.66 -8.74 -9.14
N GLU A 37 -20.81 -8.77 -10.16
CA GLU A 37 -20.90 -9.77 -11.25
C GLU A 37 -19.61 -10.57 -11.32
N ARG A 38 -19.71 -11.90 -11.20
CA ARG A 38 -18.56 -12.83 -11.22
C ARG A 38 -17.82 -12.72 -12.56
N PRO A 39 -16.63 -12.09 -12.63
CA PRO A 39 -15.83 -12.16 -13.83
C PRO A 39 -15.08 -13.49 -13.77
N SER A 40 -15.15 -14.28 -14.83
CA SER A 40 -14.26 -15.44 -15.07
C SER A 40 -12.80 -15.03 -15.34
N LEU A 41 -12.40 -13.83 -14.92
CA LEU A 41 -11.10 -13.23 -15.16
C LEU A 41 -10.41 -13.04 -13.81
N VAL A 42 -9.46 -13.90 -13.52
CA VAL A 42 -8.49 -13.70 -12.44
C VAL A 42 -7.75 -12.40 -12.77
N LYS A 43 -8.07 -11.29 -12.08
CA LYS A 43 -7.32 -10.04 -12.22
C LYS A 43 -5.87 -10.30 -11.77
N PRO A 44 -4.86 -9.84 -12.53
CA PRO A 44 -3.46 -10.01 -12.12
C PRO A 44 -3.17 -9.20 -10.85
N PRO A 45 -2.19 -9.61 -10.02
CA PRO A 45 -1.82 -8.86 -8.83
C PRO A 45 -1.34 -7.44 -9.16
N ILE A 46 -1.75 -6.47 -8.34
CA ILE A 46 -1.25 -5.09 -8.43
C ILE A 46 0.20 -5.09 -7.97
N LYS A 47 1.09 -4.50 -8.78
CA LYS A 47 2.52 -4.41 -8.48
C LYS A 47 2.99 -2.97 -8.39
N VAL A 48 3.90 -2.72 -7.46
CA VAL A 48 4.50 -1.40 -7.21
C VAL A 48 6.03 -1.50 -7.18
N ASP A 49 6.69 -0.46 -7.65
CA ASP A 49 8.15 -0.35 -7.58
C ASP A 49 8.57 0.26 -6.24
N VAL A 50 9.35 -0.50 -5.48
CA VAL A 50 9.86 -0.10 -4.17
C VAL A 50 11.38 0.00 -4.26
N SER A 51 11.94 1.19 -4.01
CA SER A 51 13.39 1.35 -3.90
C SER A 51 13.87 0.73 -2.60
N ILE A 52 14.68 -0.33 -2.62
CA ILE A 52 15.29 -1.02 -1.47
C ILE A 52 16.81 -0.93 -1.63
N ASN A 53 17.50 -0.29 -0.68
CA ASN A 53 18.94 0.02 -0.77
C ASN A 53 19.36 0.72 -2.09
N GLY A 54 18.48 1.55 -2.65
CA GLY A 54 18.74 2.23 -3.93
C GLY A 54 18.47 1.37 -5.16
N GLN A 55 18.07 0.10 -5.01
CA GLN A 55 17.64 -0.75 -6.11
C GLN A 55 16.11 -0.73 -6.22
N SER A 56 15.56 -0.50 -7.42
CA SER A 56 14.11 -0.63 -7.64
C SER A 56 13.71 -2.11 -7.62
N VAL A 57 12.72 -2.46 -6.80
CA VAL A 57 12.21 -3.83 -6.65
C VAL A 57 10.71 -3.81 -6.86
N GLN A 58 10.26 -4.54 -7.88
CA GLN A 58 8.84 -4.75 -8.11
C GLN A 58 8.27 -5.71 -7.04
N MET A 59 7.25 -5.28 -6.32
CA MET A 59 6.57 -6.03 -5.26
C MET A 59 5.07 -6.05 -5.48
N GLU A 60 4.39 -7.08 -5.00
CA GLU A 60 2.93 -7.13 -4.97
C GLU A 60 2.39 -6.24 -3.84
N LEU A 61 1.36 -5.46 -4.14
CA LEU A 61 0.65 -4.67 -3.14
C LEU A 61 -0.37 -5.55 -2.42
N ASP A 62 0.04 -6.08 -1.26
CA ASP A 62 -0.80 -6.91 -0.40
C ASP A 62 -1.22 -6.13 0.85
N THR A 63 -2.45 -5.61 0.85
CA THR A 63 -3.03 -4.89 1.99
C THR A 63 -3.46 -5.81 3.14
N GLY A 64 -3.53 -7.12 2.90
CA GLY A 64 -3.82 -8.13 3.90
C GLY A 64 -2.59 -8.57 4.70
N ALA A 65 -1.39 -8.15 4.30
CA ALA A 65 -0.14 -8.49 4.96
C ALA A 65 0.32 -7.41 5.94
N ALA A 66 0.61 -7.80 7.19
CA ALA A 66 1.16 -6.90 8.20
C ALA A 66 2.66 -6.57 7.99
N VAL A 67 3.36 -7.32 7.14
CA VAL A 67 4.79 -7.17 6.85
C VAL A 67 5.09 -7.48 5.40
N SER A 68 6.13 -6.86 4.86
CA SER A 68 6.71 -7.25 3.58
C SER A 68 7.58 -8.50 3.74
N VAL A 69 7.43 -9.45 2.83
CA VAL A 69 8.22 -10.69 2.79
C VAL A 69 8.97 -10.81 1.47
N CYS A 70 10.12 -11.49 1.48
CA CYS A 70 10.84 -11.86 0.27
C CYS A 70 11.51 -13.22 0.43
N THR A 71 11.89 -13.84 -0.69
CA THR A 71 12.64 -15.10 -0.64
C THR A 71 14.05 -14.87 -0.13
N TYR A 72 14.65 -15.89 0.48
CA TYR A 72 16.05 -15.80 0.93
C TYR A 72 17.03 -15.56 -0.22
N ARG A 73 16.73 -16.06 -1.41
CA ARG A 73 17.52 -15.75 -2.62
C ARG A 73 17.48 -14.26 -2.92
N ARG A 74 16.28 -13.66 -2.94
CA ARG A 74 16.12 -12.23 -3.23
C ARG A 74 16.81 -11.35 -2.18
N PHE A 75 16.75 -11.74 -0.91
CA PHE A 75 17.51 -11.10 0.16
C PHE A 75 19.02 -11.04 -0.17
N LYS A 76 19.64 -12.16 -0.56
CA LYS A 76 21.08 -12.19 -0.90
C LYS A 76 21.44 -11.31 -2.11
N GLU A 77 20.52 -11.15 -3.06
CA GLU A 77 20.72 -10.26 -4.22
C GLU A 77 20.65 -8.78 -3.82
N LEU A 78 19.77 -8.43 -2.86
CA LEU A 78 19.59 -7.06 -2.35
C LEU A 78 20.65 -6.65 -1.32
N TRP A 79 21.34 -7.63 -0.72
CA TRP A 79 22.43 -7.46 0.23
C TRP A 79 23.57 -8.44 -0.09
N PRO A 80 24.34 -8.18 -1.16
CA PRO A 80 25.42 -9.06 -1.61
C PRO A 80 26.61 -9.07 -0.65
N ASP A 81 26.88 -7.93 -0.02
CA ASP A 81 27.93 -7.80 0.99
C ASP A 81 27.40 -8.41 2.29
N GLY A 82 27.98 -9.55 2.68
CA GLY A 82 27.57 -10.37 3.81
C GLY A 82 27.58 -9.68 5.18
N ASP A 83 27.92 -8.39 5.22
CA ASP A 83 28.03 -7.54 6.40
C ASP A 83 26.71 -7.33 7.14
N ARG A 84 25.58 -7.79 6.59
CA ARG A 84 24.27 -7.57 7.20
C ARG A 84 23.41 -8.85 7.18
N LEU A 85 23.78 -9.76 8.08
CA LEU A 85 23.05 -10.99 8.38
C LEU A 85 21.59 -10.71 8.77
N LEU A 86 20.70 -11.65 8.43
CA LEU A 86 19.33 -11.67 8.96
C LEU A 86 19.38 -11.75 10.48
N GLN A 87 18.58 -10.91 11.15
CA GLN A 87 18.39 -11.05 12.58
C GLN A 87 17.37 -12.16 12.84
N PRO A 88 17.45 -12.87 13.98
CA PRO A 88 16.41 -13.80 14.38
C PRO A 88 15.04 -13.08 14.41
N SER A 89 14.02 -13.69 13.80
CA SER A 89 12.65 -13.16 13.88
C SER A 89 11.85 -13.93 14.91
N SER A 90 11.12 -13.21 15.76
CA SER A 90 10.12 -13.78 16.68
C SER A 90 8.74 -13.91 16.04
N ARG A 91 8.58 -13.48 14.77
CA ARG A 91 7.29 -13.45 14.08
C ARG A 91 6.91 -14.84 13.57
N LEU A 92 5.64 -15.19 13.79
CA LEU A 92 5.02 -16.38 13.23
C LEU A 92 4.11 -15.95 12.08
N LEU A 93 4.57 -16.17 10.85
CA LEU A 93 3.80 -15.80 9.66
C LEU A 93 2.95 -16.98 9.18
N ARG A 94 1.76 -16.66 8.68
CA ARG A 94 0.84 -17.63 8.10
C ARG A 94 0.31 -17.12 6.77
N THR A 95 0.02 -18.05 5.86
CA THR A 95 -0.74 -17.75 4.65
C THR A 95 -2.19 -17.44 5.01
N PHE A 96 -2.94 -16.93 4.03
CA PHE A 96 -4.39 -16.73 4.17
C PHE A 96 -5.13 -18.03 4.55
N SER A 97 -4.68 -19.19 4.05
CA SER A 97 -5.25 -20.50 4.40
C SER A 97 -4.81 -21.02 5.78
N GLY A 98 -3.96 -20.29 6.51
CA GLY A 98 -3.49 -20.63 7.86
C GLY A 98 -2.21 -21.46 7.92
N GLU A 99 -1.63 -21.83 6.77
CA GLU A 99 -0.37 -22.56 6.67
C GLU A 99 0.77 -21.72 7.24
N LYS A 100 1.67 -22.33 8.03
CA LYS A 100 2.80 -21.62 8.62
C LYS A 100 3.92 -21.43 7.60
N LEU A 101 4.43 -20.20 7.50
CA LEU A 101 5.60 -19.90 6.68
C LEU A 101 6.88 -20.07 7.49
N SER A 102 7.90 -20.67 6.87
CA SER A 102 9.24 -20.80 7.47
C SER A 102 10.02 -19.50 7.30
N VAL A 103 10.18 -18.74 8.40
CA VAL A 103 10.90 -17.47 8.42
C VAL A 103 12.37 -17.71 8.73
N ARG A 104 13.27 -17.27 7.83
CA ARG A 104 14.73 -17.40 8.04
C ARG A 104 15.30 -16.34 8.99
N GLY A 105 14.58 -15.26 9.18
CA GLY A 105 14.95 -14.11 9.98
C GLY A 105 14.28 -12.86 9.44
N GLU A 106 14.57 -11.73 10.06
CA GLU A 106 14.03 -10.43 9.68
C GLU A 106 15.12 -9.39 9.54
N ARG A 107 14.73 -8.28 8.90
CA ARG A 107 15.58 -7.13 8.79
C ARG A 107 14.78 -5.85 8.71
N VAL A 108 15.13 -4.90 9.58
CA VAL A 108 14.57 -3.56 9.54
C VAL A 108 15.33 -2.76 8.49
N ARG A 109 14.57 -2.15 7.58
CA ARG A 109 15.12 -1.17 6.65
C ARG A 109 15.26 0.16 7.39
N GLU A 110 16.42 0.79 7.24
CA GLU A 110 16.61 2.18 7.64
C GLU A 110 15.86 3.10 6.68
N ARG A 111 14.93 3.88 7.23
CA ARG A 111 14.21 4.91 6.46
C ARG A 111 15.15 6.10 6.35
N ARG A 112 15.70 6.35 5.16
CA ARG A 112 16.33 7.65 4.90
C ARG A 112 15.21 8.68 4.89
N GLY A 113 15.25 9.63 5.81
CA GLY A 113 14.33 10.78 5.81
C GLY A 113 14.52 11.52 4.49
N GLY A 114 13.44 11.71 3.74
CA GLY A 114 13.44 12.64 2.62
C GLY A 114 13.49 14.05 3.20
N GLY A 115 14.61 14.73 3.00
CA GLY A 115 14.67 16.17 3.09
C GLY A 115 14.48 16.71 1.69
N ASP A 116 13.40 17.46 1.50
CA ASP A 116 13.25 18.56 0.54
C ASP A 116 12.41 19.64 1.23
#